data_AF-A0A4D6EWH5-F1
#
_entry.id   AF-A0A4D6EWH5-F1
#
_cell.length_a   1.000
_cell.length_b   1.000
_cell.length_c   1.000
_cell.angle_alpha   90.00
_cell.angle_beta   90.00
_cell.angle_gamma   90.00
#
_symmetry.space_group_name_H-M   'P 1'
#
loop_
_entity.id
_entity.type
_entity.pdbx_description
1 polymer ?
#
loop_
_entity_poly.entity_id
_entity_poly.type
_entity_poly.pdbx_seq_one_letter_code
_entity_poly.pdbx_strand_id
1 'polypeptide(L)'
;DKTHINVVVIGHVDSGKSTTTGHLIYQCGGIDRRTIEKFEKEAAELGKGSFKYAWVLDKLKAERERGITIDIALWKFETPKYYVTVIDVPGHRD
;
A
#
# COMPACT_ATOMS: atom_id res chain seq x y z
N ASP A 1 -13.48 0.00 23.72
CA ASP A 1 -12.50 -0.87 23.04
C ASP A 1 -12.95 -1.26 21.64
N LYS A 2 -12.08 -1.07 20.66
CA LYS A 2 -12.25 -1.62 19.30
C LYS A 2 -11.42 -2.91 19.22
N THR A 3 -11.95 -3.95 18.60
CA THR A 3 -11.21 -5.19 18.36
C THR A 3 -10.06 -4.94 17.38
N HIS A 4 -8.89 -5.52 17.64
CA HIS A 4 -7.73 -5.44 16.74
C HIS A 4 -7.71 -6.65 15.81
N ILE A 5 -7.62 -6.39 14.50
CA ILE A 5 -7.54 -7.38 13.43
C ILE A 5 -6.21 -7.23 12.70
N ASN A 6 -5.56 -8.36 12.40
CA ASN A 6 -4.41 -8.43 11.52
C ASN A 6 -4.84 -9.05 10.19
N VAL A 7 -4.52 -8.40 9.08
CA VAL A 7 -4.88 -8.83 7.72
C VAL A 7 -3.61 -8.98 6.90
N VAL A 8 -3.43 -10.12 6.24
CA VAL A 8 -2.31 -10.36 5.32
C VAL A 8 -2.86 -10.41 3.89
N VAL A 9 -2.24 -9.67 2.97
CA VAL A 9 -2.66 -9.61 1.57
C VAL A 9 -1.70 -10.41 0.71
N ILE A 10 -2.18 -11.53 0.17
CA ILE A 10 -1.41 -12.48 -0.65
C ILE A 10 -1.96 -12.56 -2.08
N GLY A 11 -1.12 -13.01 -3.01
CA GLY A 11 -1.50 -13.18 -4.42
C GLY A 11 -0.32 -13.03 -5.38
N HIS A 12 -0.56 -13.36 -6.64
CA HIS A 12 0.46 -13.38 -7.69
C HIS A 12 1.09 -11.99 -7.94
N VAL A 13 2.26 -11.96 -8.57
CA VAL A 13 2.85 -10.72 -9.09
C VAL A 13 1.85 -10.05 -10.04
N ASP A 14 1.84 -8.72 -10.09
CA ASP A 14 0.93 -7.90 -10.92
C ASP A 14 -0.58 -8.04 -10.64
N SER A 15 -1.00 -8.75 -9.59
CA SER A 15 -2.43 -8.84 -9.19
C SER A 15 -2.96 -7.59 -8.48
N GLY A 16 -2.17 -6.51 -8.39
CA GLY A 16 -2.60 -5.25 -7.78
C GLY A 16 -2.82 -5.29 -6.26
N LYS A 17 -2.12 -6.18 -5.54
CA LYS A 17 -2.21 -6.34 -4.07
C LYS A 17 -1.96 -5.02 -3.33
N SER A 18 -0.80 -4.42 -3.55
CA SER A 18 -0.35 -3.20 -2.89
C SER A 18 -1.20 -2.00 -3.31
N THR A 19 -1.63 -1.95 -4.57
CA THR A 19 -2.55 -0.93 -5.08
C THR A 19 -3.90 -0.99 -4.35
N THR A 20 -4.48 -2.18 -4.24
CA THR A 20 -5.76 -2.40 -3.53
C THR A 20 -5.62 -2.04 -2.06
N THR A 21 -4.54 -2.49 -1.43
CA THR A 21 -4.29 -2.25 0.00
C THR A 21 -4.07 -0.78 0.30
N GLY A 22 -3.25 -0.08 -0.49
CA GLY A 22 -3.04 1.36 -0.36
C GLY A 22 -4.31 2.17 -0.59
N HIS A 23 -5.16 1.75 -1.55
CA HIS A 23 -6.44 2.41 -1.79
C HIS A 23 -7.41 2.21 -0.62
N LEU A 24 -7.46 1.01 -0.03
CA LEU A 24 -8.24 0.74 1.18
C LEU A 24 -7.81 1.63 2.34
N ILE A 25 -6.51 1.72 2.59
CA ILE A 25 -5.95 2.59 3.64
C ILE A 25 -6.40 4.04 3.42
N TYR A 26 -6.32 4.53 2.19
CA TYR A 26 -6.79 5.88 1.84
C TYR A 26 -8.29 6.08 2.10
N GLN A 27 -9.14 5.15 1.66
CA GLN A 27 -10.58 5.25 1.91
C GLN A 27 -10.95 5.21 3.39
N CYS A 28 -10.17 4.49 4.21
CA CYS A 28 -10.34 4.46 5.65
C CYS A 28 -9.74 5.68 6.37
N GLY A 29 -9.15 6.64 5.65
CA GLY A 29 -8.51 7.81 6.26
C GLY A 29 -7.18 7.50 6.95
N GLY A 30 -6.60 6.32 6.68
CA GLY A 30 -5.30 5.91 7.22
C GLY A 30 -4.09 6.61 6.59
N ILE A 31 -4.33 7.46 5.58
CA ILE A 31 -3.31 8.33 4.96
C ILE A 31 -3.93 9.66 4.54
N ASP A 32 -3.20 10.75 4.80
CA ASP A 32 -3.62 12.09 4.42
C ASP A 32 -3.66 12.29 2.90
N ARG A 33 -4.66 13.05 2.44
CA ARG A 33 -4.84 13.37 1.02
C ARG A 33 -3.61 14.03 0.39
N ARG A 34 -2.92 14.90 1.14
CA ARG A 34 -1.70 15.58 0.68
C ARG A 34 -0.57 14.60 0.36
N THR A 35 -0.46 13.52 1.12
CA THR A 35 0.56 12.49 0.92
C THR A 35 0.29 11.71 -0.36
N ILE A 36 -0.98 11.35 -0.60
CA ILE A 36 -1.38 10.71 -1.86
C ILE A 36 -1.18 11.64 -3.06
N GLU A 37 -1.54 12.92 -2.95
CA GLU A 37 -1.31 13.91 -4.03
C GLU A 37 0.18 14.07 -4.34
N LYS A 38 1.05 14.00 -3.33
CA LYS A 38 2.51 13.98 -3.52
C LYS A 38 2.96 12.71 -4.26
N PHE A 39 2.51 11.54 -3.84
CA PHE A 39 2.85 10.28 -4.52
C PHE A 39 2.29 10.22 -5.94
N GLU A 40 1.13 10.81 -6.21
CA GLU A 40 0.57 10.92 -7.55
C GLU A 40 1.47 11.74 -8.49
N LYS A 41 2.00 12.87 -8.01
CA LYS A 41 2.95 13.68 -8.79
C LYS A 41 4.26 12.93 -9.05
N GLU A 42 4.88 12.39 -8.01
CA GLU A 42 6.14 11.64 -8.14
C GLU A 42 5.98 10.39 -9.03
N ALA A 43 4.85 9.68 -8.90
CA ALA A 43 4.55 8.51 -9.74
C ALA A 43 4.27 8.91 -11.18
N ALA A 44 3.59 10.04 -11.42
CA ALA A 44 3.35 10.56 -12.76
C ALA A 44 4.66 10.98 -13.45
N GLU A 45 5.61 11.59 -12.72
CA GLU A 45 6.94 11.93 -13.23
C GLU A 45 7.74 10.69 -13.69
N LEU A 46 7.52 9.54 -13.03
CA LEU A 46 8.11 8.25 -13.42
C LEU A 46 7.28 7.47 -14.45
N GLY A 47 6.21 8.05 -14.99
CA GLY A 47 5.30 7.38 -15.94
C GLY A 47 4.43 6.28 -15.33
N LYS A 48 4.34 6.21 -14.00
CA LYS A 48 3.62 5.19 -13.23
C LYS A 48 2.47 5.78 -12.41
N GLY A 49 1.73 6.74 -12.95
CA GLY A 49 0.66 7.44 -12.21
C GLY A 49 -0.39 6.52 -11.55
N SER A 50 -0.63 5.33 -12.10
CA SER A 50 -1.52 4.31 -11.52
C SER A 50 -0.98 3.64 -10.23
N PHE A 51 0.30 3.83 -9.89
CA PHE A 51 0.98 3.18 -8.75
C PHE A 51 0.95 4.03 -7.48
N LYS A 52 0.30 5.21 -7.51
CA LYS A 52 0.24 6.14 -6.38
C LYS A 52 -0.22 5.50 -5.05
N TYR A 53 -1.09 4.49 -5.13
CA TYR A 53 -1.57 3.76 -3.96
C TYR A 53 -0.59 2.68 -3.48
N ALA A 54 0.10 1.99 -4.39
CA ALA A 54 1.13 1.01 -4.01
C ALA A 54 2.28 1.67 -3.23
N TRP A 55 2.62 2.92 -3.57
CA TRP A 55 3.68 3.69 -2.93
C TRP A 55 3.42 4.09 -1.47
N VAL A 56 2.20 3.90 -0.99
CA VAL A 56 1.86 3.98 0.43
C VAL A 56 2.61 2.90 1.22
N LEU A 57 2.76 1.73 0.61
CA LEU A 57 3.38 0.54 1.19
C LEU A 57 4.83 0.39 0.72
N ASP A 58 5.09 0.65 -0.57
CA ASP A 58 6.42 0.58 -1.18
C ASP A 58 7.29 1.77 -0.74
N LYS A 59 8.12 1.53 0.28
CA LYS A 59 9.02 2.53 0.86
C LYS A 59 10.40 2.52 0.22
N LEU A 60 10.81 1.40 -0.37
CA LEU A 60 12.14 1.29 -0.96
C LEU A 60 12.16 1.94 -2.34
N LYS A 61 13.25 2.65 -2.64
CA LYS A 61 13.46 3.23 -3.97
C LYS A 61 13.43 2.16 -5.06
N ALA A 62 14.02 0.99 -4.78
CA ALA A 62 14.04 -0.16 -5.67
C ALA A 62 12.63 -0.71 -5.96
N GLU A 63 11.72 -0.71 -4.99
CA GLU A 63 10.32 -1.13 -5.18
C GLU A 63 9.59 -0.18 -6.13
N ARG A 64 9.77 1.14 -5.94
CA ARG A 64 9.13 2.16 -6.79
C ARG A 64 9.69 2.15 -8.22
N GLU A 65 11.02 2.01 -8.36
CA GLU A 65 11.70 1.92 -9.65
C GLU A 65 11.30 0.66 -10.41
N ARG A 66 11.24 -0.50 -9.75
CA ARG A 66 10.88 -1.77 -10.37
C ARG A 66 9.37 -1.98 -10.50
N GLY A 67 8.56 -1.33 -9.67
CA GLY A 67 7.11 -1.51 -9.61
C GLY A 67 6.68 -2.84 -8.98
N ILE A 68 7.51 -3.41 -8.09
CA ILE A 68 7.20 -4.66 -7.38
C ILE A 68 7.48 -4.49 -5.89
N THR A 69 6.67 -5.10 -5.04
CA THR A 69 6.92 -5.22 -3.60
C THR A 69 8.03 -6.22 -3.35
N ILE A 70 9.06 -5.80 -2.63
CA ILE A 70 10.27 -6.59 -2.33
C ILE A 70 10.30 -6.96 -0.86
N ASP A 71 9.93 -6.03 0.02
CA ASP A 71 9.90 -6.24 1.47
C ASP A 71 8.47 -6.29 2.00
N ILE A 72 8.29 -6.89 3.18
CA ILE A 72 6.99 -6.95 3.84
C ILE A 72 6.67 -5.58 4.42
N ALA A 73 5.57 -4.97 3.97
CA ALA A 73 5.11 -3.70 4.49
C ALA A 73 4.02 -3.90 5.55
N LEU A 74 4.22 -3.29 6.72
CA LEU A 74 3.19 -3.23 7.77
C LEU A 74 2.61 -1.82 7.85
N TRP A 75 1.29 -1.73 7.79
CA TRP A 75 0.56 -0.48 7.99
C TRP A 75 -0.55 -0.64 9.02
N LYS A 76 -0.67 0.34 9.92
CA LYS A 76 -1.72 0.36 10.95
C LYS A 76 -2.67 1.51 10.66
N PHE A 77 -3.97 1.22 10.65
CA PHE A 77 -5.01 2.22 10.50
C PHE A 77 -6.21 1.83 11.33
N GLU A 78 -7.13 2.77 11.53
CA GLU A 78 -8.36 2.50 12.24
C GLU A 78 -9.58 2.69 11.35
N THR A 79 -10.63 1.96 11.69
CA THR A 79 -11.97 2.12 11.15
C THR A 79 -12.90 2.52 12.29
N PRO A 80 -14.18 2.86 12.03
CA PRO A 80 -15.13 3.11 13.10
C PRO A 80 -15.28 1.93 14.09
N LYS A 81 -15.06 0.69 13.64
CA LYS A 81 -15.28 -0.53 14.43
C LYS A 81 -14.02 -1.27 14.88
N TYR A 82 -12.92 -1.19 14.13
CA TYR A 82 -11.73 -2.02 14.33
C TYR A 82 -10.45 -1.22 14.29
N TYR A 83 -9.44 -1.67 15.05
CA TYR A 83 -8.04 -1.39 14.76
C TYR A 83 -7.55 -2.42 13.75
N VAL A 84 -6.89 -1.98 12.68
CA VAL A 84 -6.44 -2.87 11.61
C VAL A 84 -4.93 -2.73 11.44
N THR A 85 -4.24 -3.85 11.39
CA THR A 85 -2.87 -3.95 10.87
C THR A 85 -2.92 -4.73 9.57
N VAL A 86 -2.56 -4.10 8.47
CA VAL A 86 -2.43 -4.77 7.18
C VAL A 86 -0.97 -5.06 6.90
N ILE A 87 -0.71 -6.25 6.38
CA ILE A 87 0.60 -6.77 6.04
C ILE A 87 0.56 -7.10 4.55
N ASP A 88 1.26 -6.29 3.77
CA ASP A 88 1.44 -6.52 2.33
C ASP A 88 2.72 -7.34 2.13
N VAL A 89 2.61 -8.44 1.40
CA VAL A 89 3.72 -9.37 1.20
C VAL A 89 4.10 -9.48 -0.28
N PRO A 90 5.38 -9.79 -0.58
CA PRO A 90 5.84 -9.98 -1.95
C PRO A 90 5.04 -11.05 -2.70
N GLY A 91 4.81 -10.82 -3.99
CA GLY A 91 4.13 -11.77 -4.88
C GLY A 91 5.05 -12.55 -5.81
N HIS A 92 6.36 -12.28 -5.76
CA HIS A 92 7.36 -13.00 -6.53
C HIS A 92 7.76 -14.29 -5.79
N ARG A 93 8.28 -15.27 -6.54
CA ARG A 93 8.64 -16.59 -6.03
C ARG A 93 10.11 -16.67 -5.57
N ASP A 94 10.88 -15.60 -5.78
CA ASP A 94 12.30 -15.51 -5.42
C ASP A 94 12.53 -15.63 -3.91
#